data_AF-A0A453BMT6-F1
#
_entry.id   AF-A0A453BMT6-F1
#
_cell.length_a   1.000
_cell.length_b   1.000
_cell.length_c   1.000
_cell.angle_alpha   90.00
_cell.angle_beta   90.00
_cell.angle_gamma   90.00
#
_symmetry.space_group_name_H-M   'P 1'
#
loop_
_entity.id
_entity.type
_entity.pdbx_description
1 polymer ?
#
loop_
_entity_poly.entity_id
_entity_poly.type
_entity_poly.pdbx_seq_one_letter_code
_entity_poly.pdbx_strand_id
1 'polypeptide(L)'
;MAGYLPFEDSNLMALYKKIYKADFSCPSWFSTSAKKLIKKILDPNPNSRITIAEVINNEWFKKGYQPPRFETAEVNLDDINSIFNESGDPAQLVVERREERPAVMNAFELISTSQGLNLGTLFEKQTDSVKRETRFASRLPANEILSKIEAAAGPMGFNVQKRNYKLKLQGENPGRKGQLAIATEVFEVTPSLYMVELRKSNGDTLEFHKFYHSISNGLKDVMWKPEGSIAEGDETRHRRSP
;
A
#
# COMPACT_ATOMS: atom_id res chain seq x y z
N MET A 1 5.10 27.56 -7.89
CA MET A 1 4.60 28.93 -8.13
C MET A 1 5.44 30.02 -7.45
N ALA A 2 5.64 30.00 -6.13
CA ALA A 2 6.48 31.00 -5.44
C ALA A 2 7.94 30.57 -5.27
N GLY A 3 8.21 29.27 -5.10
CA GLY A 3 9.56 28.74 -4.86
C GLY A 3 10.01 28.80 -3.38
N TYR A 4 9.12 29.20 -2.47
CA TYR A 4 9.35 29.27 -1.03
C TYR A 4 8.06 28.95 -0.25
N LEU A 5 8.18 28.70 1.06
CA LEU A 5 7.06 28.34 1.93
C LEU A 5 6.19 29.56 2.28
N PRO A 6 4.84 29.42 2.32
CA PRO A 6 3.96 30.54 2.69
C PRO A 6 4.16 31.00 4.16
N PHE A 7 4.64 30.10 5.02
CA PHE A 7 4.98 30.40 6.42
C PHE A 7 6.37 29.84 6.71
N GLU A 8 7.29 30.72 7.07
CA GLU A 8 8.66 30.37 7.45
C GLU A 8 9.17 31.38 8.47
N ASP A 9 9.84 30.89 9.50
CA ASP A 9 10.50 31.70 10.51
C ASP A 9 11.52 30.85 11.26
N SER A 10 12.66 31.44 11.65
CA SER A 10 13.66 30.78 12.50
C SER A 10 13.15 30.58 13.93
N ASN A 11 12.20 31.40 14.37
CA ASN A 11 11.58 31.27 15.68
C ASN A 11 10.24 30.53 15.58
N LEU A 12 10.12 29.40 16.28
CA LEU A 12 8.94 28.54 16.24
C LEU A 12 7.65 29.25 16.68
N MET A 13 7.72 30.13 17.69
CA MET A 13 6.57 30.90 18.17
C MET A 13 6.10 31.91 17.13
N ALA A 14 7.04 32.56 16.42
CA ALA A 14 6.73 33.47 15.32
C ALA A 14 6.13 32.72 14.12
N LEU A 15 6.64 31.52 13.81
CA LEU A 15 6.06 30.64 12.79
C LEU A 15 4.61 30.27 13.12
N TYR A 16 4.33 29.79 14.33
CA TYR A 16 2.96 29.46 14.75
C TYR A 16 2.03 30.67 14.71
N LYS A 17 2.52 31.86 15.08
CA LYS A 17 1.74 33.10 14.99
C LYS A 17 1.41 33.46 13.54
N LYS A 18 2.33 33.25 12.60
CA LYS A 18 2.09 33.45 11.15
C LYS A 18 1.05 32.46 10.62
N ILE A 19 1.17 31.17 10.97
CA ILE A 19 0.20 30.13 10.57
C ILE A 19 -1.19 30.44 11.13
N TYR A 20 -1.29 30.74 12.42
CA TYR A 20 -2.56 31.01 13.09
C TYR A 20 -3.29 32.23 12.50
N LYS A 21 -2.54 33.26 12.10
CA LYS A 21 -3.10 34.47 11.47
C LYS A 21 -3.27 34.35 9.94
N ALA A 22 -2.78 33.26 9.34
CA ALA A 22 -2.54 33.18 7.89
C ALA A 22 -1.82 34.43 7.34
N ASP A 23 -0.76 34.85 8.03
CA ASP A 23 0.08 35.97 7.61
C ASP A 23 1.12 35.50 6.59
N PHE A 24 0.77 35.63 5.31
CA PHE A 24 1.62 35.29 4.18
C PHE A 24 1.48 36.33 3.06
N SER A 25 2.49 36.40 2.20
CA SER A 25 2.47 37.27 1.01
C SER A 25 2.52 36.44 -0.27
N CYS A 26 1.80 36.91 -1.29
CA CYS A 26 1.91 36.35 -2.62
C CYS A 26 2.83 37.25 -3.48
N PRO A 27 3.74 36.66 -4.27
CA PRO A 27 4.56 37.42 -5.20
C PRO A 27 3.78 38.31 -6.16
N SER A 28 4.42 39.34 -6.69
CA SER A 28 3.81 40.27 -7.65
C SER A 28 3.34 39.56 -8.91
N TRP A 29 4.09 38.57 -9.39
CA TRP A 29 3.78 37.78 -10.60
C TRP A 29 2.60 36.81 -10.46
N PHE A 30 2.02 36.66 -9.27
CA PHE A 30 0.81 35.85 -9.12
C PHE A 30 -0.40 36.60 -9.71
N SER A 31 -1.16 35.90 -10.55
CA SER A 31 -2.45 36.41 -11.03
C SER A 31 -3.41 36.70 -9.86
N THR A 32 -4.30 37.68 -10.04
CA THR A 32 -5.29 38.06 -9.03
C THR A 32 -6.18 36.88 -8.61
N SER A 33 -6.55 36.02 -9.57
CA SER A 33 -7.37 34.83 -9.30
C SER A 33 -6.61 33.77 -8.51
N ALA A 34 -5.31 33.55 -8.78
CA ALA A 34 -4.45 32.70 -7.94
C ALA A 34 -4.36 33.21 -6.50
N LYS A 35 -4.11 34.51 -6.32
CA LYS A 35 -4.01 35.14 -4.99
C LYS A 35 -5.30 34.94 -4.19
N LYS A 36 -6.46 35.13 -4.84
CA LYS A 36 -7.78 34.91 -4.21
C LYS A 36 -7.98 33.45 -3.80
N LEU A 37 -7.63 32.49 -4.66
CA LEU A 37 -7.75 31.07 -4.34
C LEU A 37 -6.85 30.67 -3.17
N ILE A 38 -5.57 31.06 -3.18
CA ILE A 38 -4.61 30.75 -2.11
C ILE A 38 -5.10 31.29 -0.76
N LYS A 39 -5.64 32.53 -0.73
CA LYS A 39 -6.25 33.11 0.49
C LYS A 39 -7.41 32.28 1.04
N LYS A 40 -8.23 31.69 0.17
CA LYS A 40 -9.33 30.83 0.60
C LYS A 40 -8.85 29.44 1.08
N ILE A 41 -7.79 28.91 0.47
CA ILE A 41 -7.17 27.63 0.89
C ILE A 41 -6.50 27.78 2.26
N LEU A 42 -5.79 28.88 2.48
CA LEU A 42 -5.06 29.17 3.71
C LEU A 42 -5.90 29.92 4.75
N ASP A 43 -7.23 29.89 4.66
CA ASP A 43 -8.10 30.49 5.68
C ASP A 43 -7.93 29.76 7.04
N PRO A 44 -7.56 30.46 8.12
CA PRO A 44 -7.42 29.85 9.45
C PRO A 44 -8.71 29.22 9.96
N ASN A 45 -9.86 29.77 9.61
CA ASN A 45 -11.15 29.27 10.09
C ASN A 45 -11.62 28.09 9.21
N PRO A 46 -11.70 26.87 9.75
CA PRO A 46 -12.08 25.69 8.97
C PRO A 46 -13.50 25.78 8.40
N ASN A 47 -14.39 26.55 9.01
CA ASN A 47 -15.79 26.68 8.57
C ASN A 47 -15.94 27.61 7.35
N SER A 48 -15.03 28.56 7.16
CA SER A 48 -15.01 29.46 5.99
C SER A 48 -13.95 29.09 4.95
N ARG A 49 -13.04 28.18 5.31
CA ARG A 49 -12.05 27.61 4.40
C ARG A 49 -12.74 26.91 3.24
N ILE A 50 -12.24 27.18 2.04
CA ILE A 50 -12.77 26.59 0.81
C ILE A 50 -12.70 25.06 0.85
N THR A 51 -13.79 24.43 0.44
CA THR A 51 -13.88 22.98 0.31
C THR A 51 -13.23 22.50 -0.97
N ILE A 52 -12.89 21.20 -1.05
CA ILE A 52 -12.31 20.63 -2.28
C ILE A 52 -13.26 20.76 -3.48
N ALA A 53 -14.57 20.61 -3.26
CA ALA A 53 -15.58 20.77 -4.28
C ALA A 53 -15.60 22.19 -4.86
N GLU A 54 -15.42 23.20 -4.01
CA GLU A 54 -15.31 24.60 -4.43
C GLU A 54 -13.97 24.92 -5.09
N VAL A 55 -12.86 24.28 -4.66
CA VAL A 55 -11.54 24.42 -5.31
C VAL A 55 -11.61 23.89 -6.74
N ILE A 56 -12.14 22.69 -6.95
CA ILE A 56 -12.29 22.07 -8.28
C ILE A 56 -13.18 22.96 -9.17
N ASN A 57 -14.15 23.65 -8.57
CA ASN A 57 -15.03 24.56 -9.28
C ASN A 57 -14.46 25.97 -9.52
N ASN A 58 -13.30 26.31 -8.94
CA ASN A 58 -12.71 27.63 -9.02
C ASN A 58 -12.15 27.96 -10.41
N GLU A 59 -12.39 29.17 -10.90
CA GLU A 59 -11.93 29.65 -12.21
C GLU A 59 -10.42 29.55 -12.43
N TRP A 60 -9.61 29.80 -11.39
CA TRP A 60 -8.16 29.67 -11.52
C TRP A 60 -7.75 28.21 -11.66
N PHE A 61 -8.38 27.32 -10.88
CA PHE A 61 -8.07 25.89 -10.87
C PHE A 61 -8.51 25.21 -12.17
N LYS A 62 -9.70 25.53 -12.68
CA LYS A 62 -10.24 24.96 -13.93
C LYS A 62 -9.38 25.24 -15.16
N LYS A 63 -8.59 26.31 -15.16
CA LYS A 63 -7.79 26.72 -16.31
C LYS A 63 -6.70 25.68 -16.62
N GLY A 64 -6.95 24.85 -17.62
CA GLY A 64 -6.04 23.77 -18.03
C GLY A 64 -6.13 22.52 -17.15
N TYR A 65 -7.09 22.44 -16.23
CA TYR A 65 -7.32 21.24 -15.44
C TYR A 65 -7.96 20.17 -16.31
N GLN A 66 -7.27 19.04 -16.41
CA GLN A 66 -7.83 17.79 -16.90
C GLN A 66 -8.07 16.92 -15.68
N PRO A 67 -9.34 16.58 -15.36
CA PRO A 67 -9.59 15.66 -14.26
C PRO A 67 -8.81 14.37 -14.54
N PRO A 68 -8.06 13.85 -13.55
CA PRO A 68 -7.38 12.58 -13.71
C PRO A 68 -8.42 11.54 -14.06
N ARG A 69 -8.26 10.94 -15.24
CA ARG A 69 -8.95 9.71 -15.59
C ARG A 69 -8.24 8.62 -14.82
N PHE A 70 -8.71 8.39 -13.61
CA PHE A 70 -8.46 7.12 -12.98
C PHE A 70 -9.30 6.13 -13.78
N GLU A 71 -8.64 5.26 -14.56
CA GLU A 71 -9.24 3.95 -14.78
C GLU A 71 -9.57 3.45 -13.38
N THR A 72 -10.86 3.24 -13.11
CA THR A 72 -11.27 2.48 -11.96
C THR A 72 -10.65 1.11 -12.14
N ALA A 73 -9.42 0.96 -11.67
CA ALA A 73 -9.00 -0.29 -11.09
C ALA A 73 -9.91 -0.48 -9.88
N GLU A 74 -11.16 -0.92 -10.12
CA GLU A 74 -11.62 -2.07 -9.37
C GLU A 74 -10.41 -2.98 -9.32
N VAL A 75 -9.84 -3.20 -8.13
CA VAL A 75 -8.57 -3.93 -7.96
C VAL A 75 -8.61 -5.12 -8.92
N ASN A 76 -7.94 -4.97 -10.07
CA ASN A 76 -8.32 -5.78 -11.20
C ASN A 76 -7.61 -7.11 -10.99
N LEU A 77 -8.31 -8.01 -10.33
CA LEU A 77 -7.86 -9.38 -10.16
C LEU A 77 -7.75 -10.07 -11.53
N ASP A 78 -8.27 -9.49 -12.61
CA ASP A 78 -8.05 -9.97 -13.97
C ASP A 78 -6.60 -9.81 -14.41
N ASP A 79 -5.76 -8.92 -13.86
CA ASP A 79 -4.32 -8.96 -14.20
C ASP A 79 -3.65 -10.23 -13.66
N ILE A 80 -4.08 -10.70 -12.49
CA ILE A 80 -3.60 -11.97 -11.93
C ILE A 80 -4.31 -13.15 -12.59
N ASN A 81 -5.62 -13.06 -12.87
CA ASN A 81 -6.39 -14.16 -13.46
C ASN A 81 -6.29 -14.28 -14.99
N SER A 82 -5.88 -13.24 -15.73
CA SER A 82 -5.57 -13.30 -17.17
C SER A 82 -4.19 -13.93 -17.40
N ILE A 83 -3.24 -13.64 -16.51
CA ILE A 83 -2.16 -14.56 -16.21
C ILE A 83 -2.84 -15.87 -15.67
N PHE A 84 -2.38 -17.12 -15.76
CA PHE A 84 -3.10 -18.33 -15.27
C PHE A 84 -4.39 -18.77 -16.01
N ASN A 85 -5.35 -17.91 -16.41
CA ASN A 85 -6.52 -18.36 -17.21
C ASN A 85 -6.27 -18.25 -18.73
N GLU A 86 -5.25 -18.93 -19.26
CA GLU A 86 -5.22 -19.26 -20.70
C GLU A 86 -5.83 -20.64 -20.93
N SER A 87 -7.14 -20.70 -21.00
CA SER A 87 -7.84 -21.79 -21.68
C SER A 87 -8.61 -21.20 -22.87
N GLY A 88 -7.90 -21.09 -24.00
CA GLY A 88 -8.47 -21.12 -25.35
C GLY A 88 -8.86 -19.79 -26.01
N ASP A 89 -7.90 -19.09 -26.61
CA ASP A 89 -7.99 -18.62 -28.01
C ASP A 89 -6.65 -18.03 -28.51
N PRO A 90 -6.09 -18.44 -29.67
CA PRO A 90 -4.71 -18.13 -30.06
C PRO A 90 -4.54 -16.77 -30.78
N ALA A 91 -5.43 -15.81 -30.60
CA ALA A 91 -5.50 -14.63 -31.47
C ALA A 91 -4.84 -13.34 -30.93
N GLN A 92 -4.20 -13.36 -29.76
CA GLN A 92 -3.49 -12.17 -29.26
C GLN A 92 -2.14 -12.55 -28.65
N LEU A 93 -1.20 -12.89 -29.54
CA LEU A 93 0.22 -12.99 -29.21
C LEU A 93 0.78 -11.60 -28.86
N VAL A 94 0.44 -11.09 -27.67
CA VAL A 94 1.38 -10.23 -26.95
C VAL A 94 2.38 -11.22 -26.37
N VAL A 95 3.54 -11.34 -27.04
CA VAL A 95 4.68 -12.11 -26.54
C VAL A 95 4.87 -11.73 -25.07
N GLU A 96 4.54 -12.65 -24.15
CA GLU A 96 4.84 -12.45 -22.75
C GLU A 96 6.35 -12.19 -22.67
N ARG A 97 6.73 -10.93 -22.44
CA ARG A 97 8.06 -10.66 -21.93
C ARG A 97 8.13 -11.40 -20.61
N ARG A 98 8.85 -12.53 -20.58
CA ARG A 98 9.40 -13.06 -19.34
C ARG A 98 10.11 -11.89 -18.69
N GLU A 99 9.53 -11.33 -17.64
CA GLU A 99 10.21 -10.32 -16.87
C GLU A 99 11.47 -11.00 -16.31
N GLU A 100 12.64 -10.49 -16.68
CA GLU A 100 13.93 -11.06 -16.27
C GLU A 100 14.22 -10.81 -14.78
N ARG A 101 13.42 -9.96 -14.14
CA ARG A 101 13.52 -9.55 -12.74
C ARG A 101 12.14 -9.20 -12.17
N PRO A 102 11.97 -9.24 -10.83
CA PRO A 102 10.72 -8.82 -10.20
C PRO A 102 10.40 -7.34 -10.45
N ALA A 103 9.12 -6.98 -10.32
CA ALA A 103 8.70 -5.58 -10.35
C ALA A 103 9.40 -4.77 -9.25
N VAL A 104 9.80 -3.54 -9.56
CA VAL A 104 10.48 -2.66 -8.60
C VAL A 104 9.45 -1.98 -7.72
N MET A 105 9.63 -2.01 -6.40
CA MET A 105 8.82 -1.26 -5.45
C MET A 105 9.62 -0.05 -4.93
N ASN A 106 9.19 1.14 -5.33
CA ASN A 106 9.91 2.37 -5.01
C ASN A 106 9.62 2.87 -3.57
N ALA A 107 10.37 3.87 -3.12
CA ALA A 107 10.21 4.43 -1.78
C ALA A 107 8.81 5.03 -1.53
N PHE A 108 8.19 5.66 -2.52
CA PHE A 108 6.84 6.21 -2.38
C PHE A 108 5.79 5.10 -2.26
N GLU A 109 5.92 4.03 -3.02
CA GLU A 109 5.07 2.85 -2.92
C GLU A 109 5.21 2.20 -1.54
N LEU A 110 6.44 1.94 -1.08
CA LEU A 110 6.69 1.43 0.27
C LEU A 110 6.05 2.30 1.34
N ILE A 111 6.25 3.61 1.27
CA ILE A 111 5.68 4.56 2.24
C ILE A 111 4.15 4.53 2.20
N SER A 112 3.55 4.50 1.01
CA SER A 112 2.08 4.45 0.84
C SER A 112 1.45 3.19 1.44
N THR A 113 2.19 2.09 1.52
CA THR A 113 1.72 0.83 2.12
C THR A 113 1.85 0.77 3.65
N SER A 114 2.48 1.76 4.28
CA SER A 114 2.69 1.79 5.73
C SER A 114 1.40 2.12 6.50
N GLN A 115 1.25 1.55 7.71
CA GLN A 115 0.02 1.65 8.50
C GLN A 115 -0.46 3.08 8.79
N GLY A 116 0.46 4.04 8.92
CA GLY A 116 0.12 5.43 9.22
C GLY A 116 -0.06 6.33 8.00
N LEU A 117 0.28 5.85 6.79
CA LEU A 117 0.28 6.65 5.56
C LEU A 117 -0.57 6.02 4.44
N ASN A 118 -1.17 4.86 4.71
CA ASN A 118 -2.10 4.21 3.78
C ASN A 118 -3.44 4.98 3.74
N LEU A 119 -3.58 5.80 2.70
CA LEU A 119 -4.76 6.61 2.43
C LEU A 119 -5.98 5.79 2.00
N GLY A 120 -5.83 4.51 1.64
CA GLY A 120 -6.94 3.63 1.29
C GLY A 120 -7.96 3.46 2.43
N THR A 121 -7.47 3.53 3.67
CA THR A 121 -8.31 3.48 4.88
C THR A 121 -9.26 4.67 5.03
N LEU A 122 -8.95 5.82 4.40
CA LEU A 122 -9.83 7.00 4.44
C LEU A 122 -11.10 6.82 3.61
N PHE A 123 -11.09 5.89 2.67
CA PHE A 123 -12.18 5.63 1.74
C PHE A 123 -12.91 4.31 2.03
N GLU A 124 -12.38 3.47 2.94
CA GLU A 124 -12.98 2.20 3.32
C GLU A 124 -14.04 2.43 4.42
N LYS A 125 -15.29 2.00 4.18
CA LYS A 125 -16.39 2.14 5.15
C LYS A 125 -16.01 1.44 6.46
N GLN A 126 -15.99 2.19 7.57
CA GLN A 126 -15.71 1.75 8.94
C GLN A 126 -16.42 0.44 9.29
N THR A 127 -15.75 -0.66 8.99
CA THR A 127 -15.99 -1.97 9.57
C THR A 127 -14.62 -2.40 10.04
N ASP A 128 -14.52 -2.92 11.26
CA ASP A 128 -13.30 -3.45 11.90
C ASP A 128 -12.70 -4.60 11.08
N SER A 129 -12.19 -4.26 9.90
CA SER A 129 -11.78 -5.19 8.89
C SER A 129 -10.32 -5.49 9.13
N VAL A 130 -10.10 -6.66 9.73
CA VAL A 130 -8.81 -7.31 9.80
C VAL A 130 -8.15 -7.22 8.41
N LYS A 131 -6.88 -6.79 8.37
CA LYS A 131 -6.15 -6.57 7.11
C LYS A 131 -6.19 -7.81 6.23
N ARG A 132 -6.42 -7.61 4.93
CA ARG A 132 -6.45 -8.70 3.93
C ARG A 132 -5.07 -8.97 3.32
N GLU A 133 -4.04 -8.29 3.81
CA GLU A 133 -2.68 -8.36 3.29
C GLU A 133 -1.64 -8.38 4.41
N THR A 134 -0.53 -9.07 4.17
CA THR A 134 0.66 -9.10 5.02
C THR A 134 1.92 -9.00 4.16
N ARG A 135 3.01 -8.51 4.74
CA ARG A 135 4.28 -8.32 4.03
C ARG A 135 5.45 -8.74 4.89
N PHE A 136 6.52 -9.20 4.25
CA PHE A 136 7.82 -9.39 4.89
C PHE A 136 8.95 -9.09 3.91
N ALA A 137 10.11 -8.72 4.44
CA ALA A 137 11.30 -8.48 3.64
C ALA A 137 12.19 -9.74 3.56
N SER A 138 12.95 -9.89 2.49
CA SER A 138 13.94 -10.96 2.34
C SER A 138 15.17 -10.46 1.59
N ARG A 139 16.34 -11.05 1.88
CA ARG A 139 17.59 -10.81 1.14
C ARG A 139 17.92 -11.94 0.16
N LEU A 140 17.11 -12.99 0.12
CA LEU A 140 17.31 -14.09 -0.81
C LEU A 140 16.89 -13.66 -2.23
N PRO A 141 17.48 -14.25 -3.28
CA PRO A 141 17.02 -14.03 -4.65
C PRO A 141 15.54 -14.38 -4.81
N ALA A 142 14.81 -13.61 -5.62
CA ALA A 142 13.36 -13.77 -5.78
C ALA A 142 12.92 -15.20 -6.15
N ASN A 143 13.69 -15.90 -6.97
CA ASN A 143 13.40 -17.29 -7.32
C ASN A 143 13.50 -18.25 -6.14
N GLU A 144 14.48 -18.05 -5.25
CA GLU A 144 14.62 -18.84 -4.02
C GLU A 144 13.49 -18.56 -3.03
N ILE A 145 13.09 -17.29 -2.90
CA ILE A 145 11.93 -16.90 -2.08
C ILE A 145 10.69 -17.68 -2.54
N LEU A 146 10.39 -17.65 -3.85
CA LEU A 146 9.22 -18.31 -4.42
C LEU A 146 9.24 -19.82 -4.18
N SER A 147 10.38 -20.46 -4.42
CA SER A 147 10.53 -21.90 -4.21
C SER A 147 10.40 -22.31 -2.73
N LYS A 148 10.87 -21.47 -1.80
CA LYS A 148 10.68 -21.73 -0.36
C LYS A 148 9.24 -21.54 0.09
N ILE A 149 8.53 -20.53 -0.44
CA ILE A 149 7.11 -20.33 -0.17
C ILE A 149 6.30 -21.53 -0.68
N GLU A 150 6.59 -22.00 -1.90
CA GLU A 150 5.97 -23.18 -2.48
C GLU A 150 6.20 -24.44 -1.62
N ALA A 151 7.45 -24.70 -1.23
CA ALA A 151 7.81 -25.83 -0.38
C ALA A 151 7.16 -25.78 1.01
N ALA A 152 6.95 -24.58 1.56
CA ALA A 152 6.27 -24.40 2.85
C ALA A 152 4.74 -24.53 2.74
N ALA A 153 4.15 -24.09 1.62
CA ALA A 153 2.70 -24.10 1.42
C ALA A 153 2.15 -25.49 1.05
N GLY A 154 2.90 -26.29 0.30
CA GLY A 154 2.45 -27.63 -0.14
C GLY A 154 2.00 -28.55 1.01
N PRO A 155 2.82 -28.77 2.05
CA PRO A 155 2.44 -29.58 3.22
C PRO A 155 1.24 -29.04 4.01
N MET A 156 0.86 -27.78 3.79
CA MET A 156 -0.29 -27.15 4.42
C MET A 156 -1.60 -27.36 3.62
N GLY A 157 -1.58 -28.16 2.55
CA GLY A 157 -2.74 -28.45 1.72
C GLY A 157 -3.08 -27.31 0.76
N PHE A 158 -2.06 -26.62 0.22
CA PHE A 158 -2.23 -25.59 -0.78
C PHE A 158 -1.63 -26.03 -2.12
N ASN A 159 -2.42 -25.91 -3.17
CA ASN A 159 -1.92 -25.96 -4.53
C ASN A 159 -1.28 -24.63 -4.90
N VAL A 160 -0.12 -24.66 -5.55
CA VAL A 160 0.70 -23.48 -5.86
C VAL A 160 0.86 -23.35 -7.36
N GLN A 161 0.50 -22.19 -7.90
CA GLN A 161 0.78 -21.81 -9.28
C GLN A 161 1.78 -20.66 -9.30
N LYS A 162 2.86 -20.78 -10.08
CA LYS A 162 3.93 -19.79 -10.18
C LYS A 162 3.97 -19.17 -11.58
N ARG A 163 3.96 -17.84 -11.67
CA ARG A 163 4.16 -17.10 -12.94
C ARG A 163 4.73 -15.72 -12.64
N ASN A 164 5.77 -15.29 -13.38
CA ASN A 164 6.36 -13.92 -13.32
C ASN A 164 6.52 -13.36 -11.89
N TYR A 165 7.31 -14.04 -11.05
CA TYR A 165 7.55 -13.66 -9.65
C TYR A 165 6.32 -13.53 -8.74
N LYS A 166 5.19 -14.09 -9.19
CA LYS A 166 3.93 -14.21 -8.45
C LYS A 166 3.61 -15.68 -8.15
N LEU A 167 2.95 -15.92 -7.02
CA LEU A 167 2.35 -17.20 -6.68
C LEU A 167 0.84 -17.03 -6.46
N LYS A 168 0.07 -18.03 -6.87
CA LYS A 168 -1.33 -18.21 -6.46
C LYS A 168 -1.41 -19.48 -5.62
N LEU A 169 -1.73 -19.32 -4.34
CA LEU A 169 -1.91 -20.40 -3.39
C LEU A 169 -3.41 -20.63 -3.22
N GLN A 170 -3.87 -21.85 -3.51
CA GLN A 170 -5.27 -22.23 -3.37
C GLN A 170 -5.37 -23.40 -2.41
N GLY A 171 -6.01 -23.18 -1.25
CA GLY A 171 -6.18 -24.24 -0.26
C GLY A 171 -7.12 -25.31 -0.78
N GLU A 172 -6.88 -26.60 -0.55
CA GLU A 172 -7.68 -27.68 -1.14
C GLU A 172 -9.11 -27.76 -0.57
N ASN A 173 -9.29 -27.36 0.68
CA ASN A 173 -10.55 -27.50 1.41
C ASN A 173 -11.35 -26.19 1.45
N PRO A 174 -12.69 -26.24 1.33
CA PRO A 174 -13.54 -25.07 1.50
C PRO A 174 -13.54 -24.60 2.96
N GLY A 175 -13.24 -23.32 3.18
CA GLY A 175 -13.34 -22.65 4.46
C GLY A 175 -14.71 -22.01 4.71
N ARG A 176 -14.85 -21.26 5.81
CA ARG A 176 -16.13 -20.64 6.22
C ARG A 176 -16.70 -19.68 5.16
N LYS A 177 -15.85 -19.01 4.40
CA LYS A 177 -16.22 -18.06 3.34
C LYS A 177 -15.75 -18.55 1.96
N GLY A 178 -15.80 -19.86 1.74
CA GLY A 178 -15.28 -20.50 0.54
C GLY A 178 -13.80 -20.84 0.66
N GLN A 179 -13.25 -21.37 -0.43
CA GLN A 179 -11.87 -21.82 -0.51
C GLN A 179 -10.90 -20.63 -0.35
N LEU A 180 -9.95 -20.74 0.58
CA LEU A 180 -8.94 -19.71 0.80
C LEU A 180 -8.00 -19.65 -0.40
N ALA A 181 -7.92 -18.48 -1.01
CA ALA A 181 -6.98 -18.20 -2.09
C ALA A 181 -6.12 -16.98 -1.72
N ILE A 182 -4.82 -17.09 -1.96
CA ILE A 182 -3.82 -16.09 -1.61
C ILE A 182 -2.96 -15.82 -2.84
N ALA A 183 -2.86 -14.55 -3.21
CA ALA A 183 -1.91 -14.09 -4.21
C ALA A 183 -0.65 -13.59 -3.49
N THR A 184 0.51 -14.06 -3.93
CA THR A 184 1.81 -13.63 -3.42
C THR A 184 2.57 -12.97 -4.56
N GLU A 185 3.25 -11.86 -4.27
CA GLU A 185 4.07 -11.14 -5.24
C GLU A 185 5.40 -10.73 -4.59
N VAL A 186 6.48 -10.91 -5.33
CA VAL A 186 7.82 -10.49 -4.91
C VAL A 186 8.19 -9.22 -5.65
N PHE A 187 8.60 -8.20 -4.90
CA PHE A 187 9.04 -6.92 -5.43
C PHE A 187 10.51 -6.67 -5.10
N GLU A 188 11.27 -6.12 -6.04
CA GLU A 188 12.63 -5.64 -5.82
C GLU A 188 12.58 -4.24 -5.18
N VAL A 189 13.13 -4.08 -3.98
CA VAL A 189 13.26 -2.76 -3.31
C VAL A 189 14.65 -2.19 -3.56
N THR A 190 15.67 -3.04 -3.43
CA THR A 190 17.05 -2.79 -3.84
C THR A 190 17.61 -4.08 -4.45
N PRO A 191 18.78 -4.06 -5.13
CA PRO A 191 19.37 -5.27 -5.71
C PRO A 191 19.60 -6.42 -4.72
N SER A 192 19.65 -6.13 -3.42
CA SER A 192 19.87 -7.10 -2.34
C SER A 192 18.71 -7.21 -1.34
N LEU A 193 17.57 -6.58 -1.62
CA LEU A 193 16.41 -6.55 -0.72
C LEU A 193 15.11 -6.63 -1.51
N TYR A 194 14.31 -7.63 -1.17
CA TYR A 194 13.02 -7.90 -1.77
C TYR A 194 11.91 -7.76 -0.73
N MET A 195 10.78 -7.24 -1.16
CA MET A 195 9.54 -7.22 -0.39
C MET A 195 8.62 -8.31 -0.91
N VAL A 196 8.13 -9.17 -0.03
CA VAL A 196 7.15 -10.19 -0.36
C VAL A 196 5.81 -9.76 0.20
N GLU A 197 4.82 -9.65 -0.66
CA GLU A 197 3.45 -9.30 -0.30
C GLU A 197 2.55 -10.52 -0.48
N LEU A 198 1.71 -10.78 0.52
CA LEU A 198 0.67 -11.80 0.48
C LEU A 198 -0.69 -11.11 0.64
N ARG A 199 -1.58 -11.32 -0.34
CA ARG A 199 -2.93 -10.77 -0.37
C ARG A 199 -3.97 -11.87 -0.43
N LYS A 200 -4.97 -11.81 0.44
CA LYS A 200 -6.14 -12.70 0.39
C LYS A 200 -7.02 -12.33 -0.81
N SER A 201 -7.04 -13.18 -1.83
CA SER A 201 -7.89 -13.01 -3.01
C SER A 201 -9.29 -13.63 -2.83
N ASN A 202 -9.42 -14.69 -2.03
CA ASN A 202 -10.72 -15.30 -1.68
C ASN A 202 -10.71 -15.92 -0.27
N GLY A 203 -11.87 -16.30 0.28
CA GLY A 203 -11.97 -17.01 1.57
C GLY A 203 -12.02 -16.11 2.81
N ASP A 204 -11.89 -16.69 4.01
CA ASP A 204 -12.02 -15.97 5.27
C ASP A 204 -10.72 -15.26 5.71
N THR A 205 -10.86 -14.07 6.30
CA THR A 205 -9.70 -13.27 6.72
C THR A 205 -8.97 -13.84 7.92
N LEU A 206 -9.68 -14.47 8.88
CA LEU A 206 -9.01 -15.10 10.03
C LEU A 206 -8.27 -16.36 9.59
N GLU A 207 -8.81 -17.12 8.64
CA GLU A 207 -8.12 -18.25 8.00
C GLU A 207 -6.83 -17.78 7.30
N PHE A 208 -6.88 -16.64 6.59
CA PHE A 208 -5.69 -16.01 6.00
C PHE A 208 -4.60 -15.68 7.04
N HIS A 209 -4.97 -15.07 8.17
CA HIS A 209 -3.98 -14.74 9.23
C HIS A 209 -3.41 -15.99 9.91
N LYS A 210 -4.23 -17.02 10.11
CA LYS A 210 -3.76 -18.32 10.60
C LYS A 210 -2.77 -18.95 9.63
N PHE A 211 -3.10 -18.96 8.34
CA PHE A 211 -2.18 -19.41 7.30
C PHE A 211 -0.87 -18.64 7.34
N TYR A 212 -0.92 -17.30 7.37
CA TYR A 212 0.27 -16.47 7.40
C TYR A 212 1.14 -16.77 8.64
N HIS A 213 0.51 -16.96 9.80
CA HIS A 213 1.23 -17.35 11.01
C HIS A 213 1.91 -18.72 10.87
N SER A 214 1.25 -19.70 10.27
CA SER A 214 1.83 -21.02 10.02
C SER A 214 2.96 -20.98 8.99
N ILE A 215 2.79 -20.31 7.85
CA ILE A 215 3.81 -20.26 6.81
C ILE A 215 5.03 -19.41 7.22
N SER A 216 4.83 -18.32 7.98
CA SER A 216 5.93 -17.51 8.51
C SER A 216 6.82 -18.31 9.47
N ASN A 217 6.27 -19.29 10.18
CA ASN A 217 7.06 -20.22 10.98
C ASN A 217 7.94 -21.15 10.13
N GLY A 218 7.46 -21.55 8.95
CA GLY A 218 8.22 -22.33 7.97
C GLY A 218 9.21 -21.54 7.13
N LEU A 219 9.14 -20.19 7.17
CA LEU A 219 9.96 -19.28 6.36
C LEU A 219 10.90 -18.41 7.21
N LYS A 220 11.22 -18.81 8.45
CA LYS A 220 12.06 -18.00 9.36
C LYS A 220 13.45 -17.68 8.81
N ASP A 221 13.99 -18.56 7.98
CA ASP A 221 15.28 -18.41 7.29
C ASP A 221 15.19 -17.56 6.01
N VAL A 222 13.97 -17.27 5.54
CA VAL A 222 13.67 -16.40 4.39
C VAL A 222 13.36 -14.99 4.84
N MET A 223 12.60 -14.87 5.93
CA MET A 223 12.13 -13.60 6.46
C MET A 223 13.28 -12.85 7.13
N TRP A 224 13.70 -11.76 6.51
CA TRP A 224 14.68 -10.86 7.09
C TRP A 224 14.06 -10.12 8.27
N LYS A 225 14.66 -10.28 9.45
CA LYS A 225 14.38 -9.44 10.62
C LYS A 225 15.53 -8.44 10.76
N PRO A 226 15.25 -7.14 10.91
CA PRO A 226 16.29 -6.19 11.27
C PRO A 226 16.82 -6.57 12.67
N GLU A 227 18.14 -6.55 12.82
CA GLU A 227 18.78 -6.71 14.13
C GLU A 227 18.27 -5.59 15.05
N GLY A 228 17.40 -5.93 16.00
CA GLY A 228 16.86 -4.97 16.97
C GLY A 228 15.34 -4.98 17.19
N SER A 229 14.55 -5.86 16.58
CA SER A 229 13.14 -6.00 17.00
C SER A 229 13.06 -6.65 18.38
N ILE A 230 12.88 -5.83 19.42
CA ILE A 230 12.54 -6.26 20.79
C ILE A 230 11.33 -7.18 20.68
N ALA A 231 11.48 -8.42 21.15
CA ALA A 231 10.34 -9.28 21.40
C ALA A 231 9.50 -8.60 22.48
N GLU A 232 8.26 -8.21 22.15
CA GLU A 232 7.26 -7.92 23.18
C GLU A 232 7.09 -9.20 24.00
N GLY A 233 7.75 -9.20 25.16
CA GLY A 233 7.71 -10.25 26.14
C GLY A 233 6.33 -10.31 26.77
N ASP A 234 5.80 -11.51 26.78
CA ASP A 234 4.66 -12.00 27.56
C ASP A 234 4.63 -11.40 28.97
N GLU A 235 3.75 -10.43 29.20
CA GLU A 235 3.51 -9.85 30.52
C GLU A 235 2.58 -10.80 31.30
N THR A 236 3.15 -11.93 31.75
CA THR A 236 2.48 -12.82 32.68
C THR A 236 2.34 -12.12 34.03
N ARG A 237 1.15 -11.56 34.27
CA ARG A 237 0.69 -11.05 35.56
C ARG A 237 0.80 -12.13 36.64
N HIS A 238 1.89 -12.13 37.40
CA HIS A 238 1.89 -12.72 38.74
C HIS A 238 1.39 -11.69 39.76
N ARG A 239 0.07 -11.71 39.99
CA ARG A 239 -0.49 -11.21 41.25
C ARG A 239 -0.06 -12.16 42.37
N ARG A 240 0.86 -11.70 43.23
CA ARG A 240 0.91 -12.16 44.62
C ARG A 240 0.42 -11.01 45.49
N SER A 241 -0.75 -11.17 46.07
CA SER A 241 -1.15 -10.44 47.27
C SER A 241 -0.72 -11.26 48.49
N PRO A 242 -0.27 -10.65 49.59
CA PRO A 242 -0.36 -11.24 50.92
C PRO A 242 -1.81 -11.43 51.35
#